data_AF-A0A183AUG9-F1
#
_entry.id   AF-A0A183AUG9-F1
#
_cell.length_a   1.000
_cell.length_b   1.000
_cell.length_c   1.000
_cell.angle_alpha   90.00
_cell.angle_beta   90.00
_cell.angle_gamma   90.00
#
_symmetry.space_group_name_H-M   'P 1'
#
loop_
_entity.id
_entity.type
_entity.pdbx_description
1 polymer ?
#
loop_
_entity_poly.entity_id
_entity_poly.type
_entity_poly.pdbx_seq_one_letter_code
_entity_poly.pdbx_strand_id
1 'polypeptide(L)'
;MELGCRVPCVLVGPCRPKWMRMVDNVTFNRDPTETNNQNKLIHYCLHQPDKLDRIAKYLYKRLSQDVSRRYDLNMFIAIECINKLIQACHGQRLVLAQVFLRMVHLLLQTNRVDLQILAAKSFVEFSQIEDDVPNYLKEYNDLIDHFCSMAHNGTSRLLVRMAGIFGIQGVVRKTVGDQLHLDVVHGSNMDKIIPSLLLNIFSTAPCTRKDRCLSLRHASIEIASYANCRFW
;
A
#
# COMPACT_ATOMS: atom_id res chain seq x y z
N MET A 1 -25.05 -3.05 25.63
CA MET A 1 -25.72 -4.04 24.76
C MET A 1 -24.69 -4.53 23.76
N GLU A 2 -24.15 -5.72 24.00
CA GLU A 2 -23.13 -6.36 23.17
C GLU A 2 -23.77 -6.86 21.86
N LEU A 3 -23.39 -6.26 20.73
CA LEU A 3 -23.70 -6.80 19.42
C LEU A 3 -22.66 -7.89 19.10
N GLY A 4 -23.01 -9.13 19.47
CA GLY A 4 -22.25 -10.31 19.12
C GLY A 4 -22.04 -10.38 17.60
N CYS A 5 -20.77 -10.36 17.19
CA CYS A 5 -20.32 -10.60 15.83
C CYS A 5 -20.74 -11.99 15.34
N ARG A 6 -21.97 -12.12 14.82
CA ARG A 6 -22.39 -13.31 14.08
C ARG A 6 -21.62 -13.34 12.75
N VAL A 7 -20.50 -14.05 12.74
CA VAL A 7 -19.79 -14.39 11.51
C VAL A 7 -20.72 -15.30 10.69
N PRO A 8 -21.16 -14.92 9.47
CA PRO A 8 -22.05 -15.76 8.67
C PRO A 8 -21.44 -17.15 8.42
N CYS A 9 -22.25 -18.21 8.44
CA CYS A 9 -21.80 -19.61 8.33
C CYS A 9 -21.01 -19.92 7.04
N VAL A 10 -21.09 -19.05 6.04
CA VAL A 10 -20.30 -19.09 4.79
C VAL A 10 -18.79 -18.91 5.04
N LEU A 11 -18.41 -18.42 6.21
CA LEU A 11 -17.03 -18.15 6.61
C LEU A 11 -16.43 -19.25 7.51
N VAL A 12 -17.05 -20.43 7.69
CA VAL A 12 -16.44 -21.54 8.45
C VAL A 12 -16.77 -22.88 7.79
N GLY A 13 -15.76 -23.75 7.62
CA GLY A 13 -15.94 -25.13 7.19
C GLY A 13 -16.08 -25.35 5.66
N PRO A 14 -16.56 -26.54 5.23
CA PRO A 14 -16.55 -27.01 3.84
C PRO A 14 -17.42 -26.17 2.87
N CYS A 15 -18.28 -25.29 3.39
CA CYS A 15 -19.11 -24.38 2.60
C CYS A 15 -18.35 -23.13 2.11
N ARG A 16 -17.06 -22.96 2.45
CA ARG A 16 -16.28 -21.83 1.98
C ARG A 16 -16.08 -21.87 0.45
N PRO A 17 -16.41 -20.78 -0.26
CA PRO A 17 -16.27 -20.76 -1.70
C PRO A 17 -14.80 -20.90 -2.11
N LYS A 18 -14.55 -21.51 -3.27
CA LYS A 18 -13.19 -21.85 -3.76
C LYS A 18 -12.25 -20.63 -3.73
N TRP A 19 -12.70 -19.48 -4.22
CA TRP A 19 -11.90 -18.25 -4.27
C TRP A 19 -11.43 -17.80 -2.87
N MET A 20 -12.27 -17.97 -1.85
CA MET A 20 -11.94 -17.58 -0.48
C MET A 20 -10.87 -18.51 0.09
N ARG A 21 -11.01 -19.83 -0.13
CA ARG A 21 -9.99 -20.81 0.27
C ARG A 21 -8.66 -20.57 -0.43
N MET A 22 -8.67 -20.13 -1.69
CA MET A 22 -7.43 -19.79 -2.40
C MET A 22 -6.71 -18.60 -1.76
N VAL A 23 -7.45 -17.55 -1.37
CA VAL A 23 -6.88 -16.45 -0.60
C VAL A 23 -6.38 -16.92 0.75
N ASP A 24 -7.13 -17.79 1.43
CA ASP A 24 -6.74 -18.36 2.72
C ASP A 24 -5.44 -19.14 2.64
N ASN A 25 -5.29 -19.97 1.61
CA ASN A 25 -4.09 -20.76 1.37
C ASN A 25 -2.86 -19.90 1.04
N VAL A 26 -3.05 -18.69 0.49
CA VAL A 26 -1.95 -17.75 0.27
C VAL A 26 -1.55 -17.10 1.60
N THR A 27 -2.52 -16.57 2.34
CA THR A 27 -2.31 -15.64 3.46
C THR A 27 -2.10 -16.30 4.83
N PHE A 28 -2.53 -17.54 5.01
CA PHE A 28 -2.25 -18.33 6.22
C PHE A 28 -1.14 -19.37 6.00
N ASN A 29 -0.49 -19.34 4.83
CA ASN A 29 0.67 -20.18 4.62
C ASN A 29 1.80 -19.75 5.56
N ARG A 30 2.49 -20.72 6.16
CA ARG A 30 3.60 -20.40 7.08
C ARG A 30 4.86 -19.99 6.33
N ASP A 31 4.96 -20.34 5.05
CA ASP A 31 6.11 -20.04 4.21
C ASP A 31 5.81 -18.86 3.25
N PRO A 32 6.31 -17.64 3.56
CA PRO A 32 6.12 -16.47 2.71
C PRO A 32 6.84 -16.57 1.35
N THR A 33 7.80 -17.48 1.20
CA THR A 33 8.49 -17.77 -0.07
C THR A 33 7.67 -18.58 -1.06
N GLU A 34 6.56 -19.20 -0.64
CA GLU A 34 5.78 -20.09 -1.51
C GLU A 34 4.97 -19.31 -2.56
N THR A 35 5.66 -18.94 -3.64
CA THR A 35 5.08 -18.28 -4.82
C THR A 35 4.06 -19.16 -5.53
N ASN A 36 4.09 -20.49 -5.34
CA ASN A 36 3.18 -21.42 -6.01
C ASN A 36 1.70 -21.13 -5.70
N ASN A 37 1.35 -20.85 -4.44
CA ASN A 37 -0.03 -20.57 -4.05
C ASN A 37 -0.49 -19.20 -4.57
N GLN A 38 0.41 -18.21 -4.56
CA GLN A 38 0.15 -16.89 -5.14
C GLN A 38 -0.05 -16.97 -6.66
N ASN A 39 0.80 -17.74 -7.37
CA ASN A 39 0.70 -17.96 -8.81
C ASN A 39 -0.61 -18.67 -9.19
N LYS A 40 -1.05 -19.66 -8.40
CA LYS A 40 -2.36 -20.30 -8.57
C LYS A 40 -3.51 -19.30 -8.41
N LEU A 41 -3.41 -18.40 -7.42
CA LEU A 41 -4.41 -17.35 -7.22
C LEU A 41 -4.43 -16.35 -8.38
N ILE A 42 -3.26 -15.89 -8.83
CA ILE A 42 -3.14 -14.99 -10.00
C ILE A 42 -3.74 -15.65 -11.24
N HIS A 43 -3.37 -16.89 -11.53
CA HIS A 43 -3.92 -17.66 -12.65
C HIS A 43 -5.44 -17.77 -12.56
N TYR A 44 -5.98 -18.03 -11.37
CA TYR A 44 -7.43 -18.08 -11.15
C TYR A 44 -8.12 -16.74 -11.41
N CYS A 45 -7.53 -15.63 -10.96
CA CYS A 45 -8.03 -14.28 -11.18
C CYS A 45 -8.04 -13.90 -12.67
N LEU A 46 -7.01 -14.28 -13.43
CA LEU A 46 -6.93 -14.04 -14.87
C LEU A 46 -8.04 -14.77 -15.65
N HIS A 47 -8.41 -15.98 -15.23
CA HIS A 47 -9.46 -16.77 -15.89
C HIS A 47 -10.88 -16.44 -15.43
N GLN A 48 -11.05 -15.82 -14.25
CA GLN A 48 -12.35 -15.51 -13.65
C GLN A 48 -12.39 -14.07 -13.11
N PRO A 49 -12.35 -13.06 -13.98
CA PRO A 49 -12.28 -11.65 -13.58
C PRO A 49 -13.48 -11.19 -12.75
N ASP A 50 -14.66 -11.79 -12.96
CA ASP A 50 -15.90 -11.45 -12.22
C ASP A 50 -15.79 -11.67 -10.70
N LYS A 51 -14.84 -12.51 -10.28
CA LYS A 51 -14.62 -12.83 -8.86
C LYS A 51 -13.57 -11.93 -8.23
N LEU A 52 -12.83 -11.16 -9.02
CA LEU A 52 -11.69 -10.38 -8.56
C LEU A 52 -12.08 -9.30 -7.56
N ASP A 53 -13.19 -8.60 -7.79
CA ASP A 53 -13.72 -7.61 -6.85
C ASP A 53 -13.96 -8.22 -5.45
N ARG A 54 -14.54 -9.42 -5.39
CA ARG A 54 -14.80 -10.14 -4.13
C ARG A 54 -13.49 -10.59 -3.47
N ILE A 55 -12.52 -11.08 -4.27
CA ILE A 55 -11.20 -11.49 -3.80
C ILE A 55 -10.46 -10.30 -3.19
N ALA A 56 -10.41 -9.16 -3.90
CA ALA A 56 -9.75 -7.94 -3.46
C ALA A 56 -10.38 -7.41 -2.15
N LYS A 57 -11.71 -7.27 -2.11
CA LYS A 57 -12.43 -6.86 -0.89
C LYS A 57 -12.17 -7.80 0.29
N TYR A 58 -12.05 -9.10 0.04
CA TYR A 58 -11.73 -10.07 1.07
C TYR A 58 -10.29 -9.94 1.57
N LEU A 59 -9.31 -9.72 0.68
CA LEU A 59 -7.93 -9.42 1.05
C LEU A 59 -7.84 -8.19 1.97
N TYR A 60 -8.54 -7.10 1.63
CA TYR A 60 -8.60 -5.92 2.51
C TYR A 60 -9.24 -6.23 3.86
N LYS A 61 -10.37 -6.94 3.89
CA LYS A 61 -11.04 -7.34 5.14
C LYS A 61 -10.10 -8.13 6.04
N ARG A 62 -9.33 -9.05 5.44
CA ARG A 62 -8.36 -9.86 6.16
C ARG A 62 -7.19 -9.05 6.68
N LEU A 63 -6.59 -8.20 5.85
CA LEU A 63 -5.53 -7.29 6.27
C LEU A 63 -6.00 -6.43 7.46
N SER A 64 -7.21 -5.87 7.40
CA SER A 64 -7.79 -5.09 8.50
C SER A 64 -7.90 -5.89 9.81
N GLN A 65 -8.29 -7.16 9.73
CA GLN A 65 -8.31 -8.05 10.89
C GLN A 65 -6.89 -8.36 11.40
N ASP A 66 -5.95 -8.65 10.51
CA ASP A 66 -4.58 -8.98 10.87
C ASP A 66 -3.86 -7.77 11.50
N VAL A 67 -4.12 -6.55 11.01
CA VAL A 67 -3.67 -5.28 11.62
C VAL A 67 -4.18 -5.16 13.06
N SER A 68 -5.47 -5.43 13.30
CA SER A 68 -6.06 -5.35 14.65
C SER A 68 -5.47 -6.39 15.60
N ARG A 69 -5.11 -7.57 15.09
CA ARG A 69 -4.58 -8.71 15.86
C ARG A 69 -3.05 -8.75 15.93
N ARG A 70 -2.36 -7.86 15.23
CA ARG A 70 -0.89 -7.77 15.14
C ARG A 70 -0.24 -9.03 14.54
N TYR A 71 -0.87 -9.64 13.54
CA TYR A 71 -0.28 -10.77 12.79
C TYR A 71 0.60 -10.28 11.62
N ASP A 72 1.82 -9.87 11.95
CA ASP A 72 2.77 -9.21 11.04
C ASP A 72 3.07 -10.00 9.76
N LEU A 73 3.28 -11.31 9.86
CA LEU A 73 3.51 -12.17 8.68
C LEU A 73 2.30 -12.20 7.73
N ASN A 74 1.09 -12.39 8.27
CA ASN A 74 -0.13 -12.44 7.46
C ASN A 74 -0.40 -11.10 6.78
N MET A 75 -0.15 -9.99 7.47
CA MET A 75 -0.26 -8.64 6.90
C MET A 75 0.68 -8.48 5.70
N PHE A 76 1.96 -8.88 5.87
CA PHE A 76 2.96 -8.79 4.80
C PHE A 76 2.52 -9.60 3.57
N ILE A 77 2.12 -10.87 3.77
CA ILE A 77 1.68 -11.74 2.67
C ILE A 77 0.44 -11.15 1.95
N ALA A 78 -0.51 -10.57 2.70
CA ALA A 78 -1.69 -9.94 2.10
C ALA A 78 -1.33 -8.72 1.24
N ILE A 79 -0.38 -7.89 1.68
CA ILE A 79 0.12 -6.72 0.94
C ILE A 79 0.88 -7.15 -0.32
N GLU A 80 1.76 -8.14 -0.19
CA GLU A 80 2.49 -8.68 -1.35
C GLU A 80 1.54 -9.32 -2.38
N CYS A 81 0.51 -10.02 -1.89
CA CYS A 81 -0.50 -10.63 -2.74
C CYS A 81 -1.28 -9.60 -3.56
N ILE A 82 -1.72 -8.47 -2.97
CA ILE A 82 -2.41 -7.44 -3.74
C ILE A 82 -1.48 -6.74 -4.74
N ASN A 83 -0.21 -6.51 -4.38
CA ASN A 83 0.78 -5.92 -5.28
C ASN A 83 0.97 -6.79 -6.53
N LYS A 84 1.15 -8.11 -6.33
CA LYS A 84 1.26 -9.08 -7.43
C LYS A 84 -0.01 -9.16 -8.29
N LEU A 85 -1.19 -9.10 -7.66
CA LEU A 85 -2.46 -9.08 -8.40
C LEU A 85 -2.58 -7.84 -9.29
N ILE A 86 -2.21 -6.65 -8.80
CA ILE A 86 -2.21 -5.42 -9.61
C ILE A 86 -1.27 -5.54 -10.80
N GLN A 87 -0.06 -6.06 -10.56
CA GLN A 87 0.93 -6.28 -11.62
C GLN A 87 0.48 -7.30 -12.66
N ALA A 88 -0.30 -8.32 -12.30
CA ALA A 88 -0.70 -9.38 -13.23
C ALA A 88 -2.06 -9.12 -13.92
N CYS A 89 -3.05 -8.56 -13.22
CA CYS A 89 -4.44 -8.52 -13.68
C CYS A 89 -4.78 -7.20 -14.38
N HIS A 90 -4.22 -7.00 -15.58
CA HIS A 90 -4.31 -5.73 -16.30
C HIS A 90 -5.74 -5.28 -16.66
N GLY A 91 -6.62 -6.20 -17.05
CA GLY A 91 -7.99 -5.88 -17.47
C GLY A 91 -8.95 -5.45 -16.35
N GLN A 92 -8.53 -5.48 -15.08
CA GLN A 92 -9.35 -5.13 -13.91
C GLN A 92 -8.57 -4.26 -12.90
N ARG A 93 -7.52 -3.55 -13.37
CA ARG A 93 -6.63 -2.75 -12.50
C ARG A 93 -7.37 -1.69 -11.69
N LEU A 94 -8.43 -1.09 -12.21
CA LEU A 94 -9.20 -0.08 -11.48
C LEU A 94 -9.76 -0.62 -10.14
N VAL A 95 -10.39 -1.81 -10.17
CA VAL A 95 -10.96 -2.45 -8.98
C VAL A 95 -9.87 -2.79 -7.96
N LEU A 96 -8.74 -3.32 -8.45
CA LEU A 96 -7.60 -3.64 -7.59
C LEU A 96 -6.95 -2.39 -7.00
N ALA A 97 -6.80 -1.33 -7.79
CA ALA A 97 -6.24 -0.05 -7.36
C ALA A 97 -7.07 0.57 -6.23
N GLN A 98 -8.41 0.60 -6.35
CA GLN A 98 -9.28 1.12 -5.30
C GLN A 98 -9.10 0.37 -3.97
N VAL A 99 -9.07 -0.97 -4.01
CA VAL A 99 -8.85 -1.78 -2.81
C VAL A 99 -7.45 -1.57 -2.25
N PHE A 100 -6.44 -1.54 -3.11
CA PHE A 100 -5.06 -1.32 -2.73
C PHE A 100 -4.85 0.03 -2.04
N LEU A 101 -5.41 1.12 -2.57
CA LEU A 101 -5.28 2.44 -1.95
C LEU A 101 -5.94 2.49 -0.56
N ARG A 102 -7.05 1.77 -0.38
CA ARG A 102 -7.66 1.58 0.95
C ARG A 102 -6.77 0.77 1.89
N MET A 103 -6.06 -0.25 1.39
CA MET A 103 -5.07 -1.00 2.16
C MET A 103 -3.90 -0.10 2.59
N VAL A 104 -3.37 0.72 1.66
CA VAL A 104 -2.31 1.70 1.98
C VAL A 104 -2.79 2.66 3.06
N HIS A 105 -3.97 3.26 2.89
CA HIS A 105 -4.54 4.19 3.87
C HIS A 105 -4.67 3.57 5.27
N LEU A 106 -5.24 2.35 5.34
CA LEU A 106 -5.35 1.59 6.59
C LEU A 106 -3.99 1.42 7.30
N LEU A 107 -2.94 1.08 6.55
CA LEU A 107 -1.61 0.84 7.12
C LEU A 107 -0.96 2.14 7.61
N LEU A 108 -1.12 3.24 6.88
CA LEU A 108 -0.58 4.55 7.26
C LEU A 108 -1.18 5.07 8.58
N GLN A 109 -2.44 4.74 8.85
CA GLN A 109 -3.15 5.09 10.09
C GLN A 109 -2.64 4.37 11.35
N THR A 110 -1.91 3.26 11.20
CA THR A 110 -1.51 2.42 12.35
C THR A 110 -0.42 3.03 13.24
N ASN A 111 0.17 4.17 12.86
CA ASN A 111 1.30 4.84 13.51
C ASN A 111 2.56 3.97 13.74
N ARG A 112 2.56 2.72 13.28
CA ARG A 112 3.72 1.83 13.33
C ARG A 112 4.68 2.16 12.20
N VAL A 113 5.96 2.31 12.54
CA VAL A 113 7.01 2.70 11.59
C VAL A 113 7.14 1.67 10.45
N ASP A 114 7.14 0.39 10.78
CA ASP A 114 7.24 -0.72 9.82
C ASP A 114 6.09 -0.73 8.80
N LEU A 115 4.84 -0.63 9.25
CA LEU A 115 3.68 -0.63 8.37
C LEU A 115 3.59 0.65 7.53
N GLN A 116 3.94 1.81 8.10
CA GLN A 116 3.98 3.08 7.37
C GLN A 116 4.99 3.04 6.22
N ILE A 117 6.19 2.50 6.48
CA ILE A 117 7.24 2.32 5.47
C ILE A 117 6.80 1.32 4.40
N LEU A 118 6.24 0.16 4.79
CA LEU A 118 5.79 -0.87 3.84
C LEU A 118 4.67 -0.37 2.92
N ALA A 119 3.72 0.38 3.48
CA ALA A 119 2.62 0.99 2.75
C ALA A 119 3.13 2.04 1.74
N ALA A 120 4.01 2.94 2.18
CA ALA A 120 4.61 3.94 1.31
C ALA A 120 5.43 3.30 0.18
N LYS A 121 6.24 2.28 0.47
CA LYS A 121 7.00 1.54 -0.54
C LYS A 121 6.08 0.91 -1.58
N SER A 122 5.06 0.18 -1.13
CA SER A 122 4.10 -0.47 -2.05
C SER A 122 3.37 0.57 -2.91
N PHE A 123 3.02 1.72 -2.33
CA PHE A 123 2.39 2.82 -3.07
C PHE A 123 3.32 3.43 -4.12
N VAL A 124 4.61 3.59 -3.81
CA VAL A 124 5.62 4.10 -4.78
C VAL A 124 5.78 3.13 -5.95
N GLU A 125 5.83 1.82 -5.69
CA GLU A 125 5.86 0.80 -6.74
C GLU A 125 4.58 0.85 -7.60
N PHE A 126 3.41 0.95 -6.97
CA PHE A 126 2.14 1.15 -7.65
C PHE A 126 2.10 2.42 -8.52
N SER A 127 2.71 3.52 -8.04
CA SER A 127 2.73 4.79 -8.77
C SER A 127 3.48 4.74 -10.10
N GLN A 128 4.35 3.74 -10.30
CA GLN A 128 5.14 3.56 -11.52
C GLN A 128 4.39 2.79 -12.62
N ILE A 129 3.26 2.17 -12.30
CA ILE A 129 2.44 1.44 -13.26
C ILE A 129 1.65 2.45 -14.10
N GLU A 130 1.71 2.36 -15.43
CA GLU A 130 0.90 3.19 -16.33
C GLU A 130 -0.49 2.55 -16.51
N ASP A 131 -1.56 3.33 -16.26
CA ASP A 131 -2.96 2.88 -16.31
C ASP A 131 -3.83 3.95 -16.99
N ASP A 132 -4.67 3.54 -17.95
CA ASP A 132 -5.50 4.44 -18.78
C ASP A 132 -6.75 4.99 -18.06
N VAL A 133 -7.03 4.57 -16.81
CA VAL A 133 -8.31 4.83 -16.15
C VAL A 133 -8.13 5.57 -14.82
N PRO A 134 -8.44 6.87 -14.76
CA PRO A 134 -8.18 7.68 -13.58
C PRO A 134 -9.48 7.85 -12.78
N ASN A 135 -9.78 6.92 -11.86
CA ASN A 135 -10.90 7.15 -10.93
C ASN A 135 -10.64 6.61 -9.52
N TYR A 136 -9.53 7.06 -8.94
CA TYR A 136 -9.11 6.78 -7.56
C TYR A 136 -8.98 8.08 -6.72
N LEU A 137 -9.62 9.15 -7.17
CA LEU A 137 -9.41 10.50 -6.69
C LEU A 137 -9.54 10.69 -5.18
N LYS A 138 -10.62 10.14 -4.67
CA LYS A 138 -11.04 10.30 -3.30
C LYS A 138 -10.04 9.64 -2.37
N GLU A 139 -9.55 8.46 -2.75
CA GLU A 139 -8.56 7.72 -2.01
C GLU A 139 -7.20 8.44 -1.97
N TYR A 140 -6.84 9.21 -3.01
CA TYR A 140 -5.60 9.99 -3.01
C TYR A 140 -5.61 11.15 -2.01
N ASN A 141 -6.73 11.83 -1.81
CA ASN A 141 -6.81 12.95 -0.86
C ASN A 141 -6.43 12.51 0.56
N ASP A 142 -6.98 11.40 1.03
CA ASP A 142 -6.65 10.85 2.36
C ASP A 142 -5.17 10.43 2.47
N LEU A 143 -4.61 9.90 1.36
CA LEU A 143 -3.19 9.51 1.30
C LEU A 143 -2.25 10.71 1.29
N ILE A 144 -2.60 11.79 0.58
CA ILE A 144 -1.83 13.04 0.55
C ILE A 144 -1.67 13.58 1.97
N ASP A 145 -2.75 13.60 2.75
CA ASP A 145 -2.73 14.09 4.12
C ASP A 145 -1.79 13.27 5.00
N HIS A 146 -1.84 11.94 4.89
CA HIS A 146 -0.94 11.06 5.65
C HIS A 146 0.52 11.22 5.21
N PHE A 147 0.80 11.27 3.90
CA PHE A 147 2.18 11.41 3.42
C PHE A 147 2.79 12.77 3.75
N CYS A 148 2.02 13.86 3.66
CA CYS A 148 2.45 15.18 4.09
C CYS A 148 2.75 15.19 5.59
N SER A 149 1.83 14.68 6.43
CA SER A 149 2.06 14.53 7.87
C SER A 149 3.32 13.71 8.18
N MET A 150 3.52 12.59 7.47
CA MET A 150 4.72 11.78 7.59
C MET A 150 5.99 12.58 7.25
N ALA A 151 5.98 13.36 6.17
CA ALA A 151 7.09 14.19 5.71
C ALA A 151 7.44 15.36 6.66
N HIS A 152 6.55 15.69 7.60
CA HIS A 152 6.79 16.67 8.67
C HIS A 152 7.39 16.06 9.95
N ASN A 153 7.58 14.74 10.02
CA ASN A 153 8.19 14.11 11.20
C ASN A 153 9.62 14.62 11.48
N GLY A 154 9.96 14.71 12.78
CA GLY A 154 11.29 15.07 13.24
C GLY A 154 12.36 13.98 12.99
N THR A 155 13.60 14.28 13.36
CA THR A 155 14.77 13.40 13.17
C THR A 155 14.64 12.04 13.84
N SER A 156 13.87 11.93 14.93
CA SER A 156 13.59 10.67 15.64
C SER A 156 12.77 9.66 14.82
N ARG A 157 12.08 10.10 13.76
CA ARG A 157 11.32 9.23 12.83
C ARG A 157 11.75 9.46 11.38
N LEU A 158 13.07 9.59 11.16
CA LEU A 158 13.63 9.88 9.84
C LEU A 158 13.14 8.93 8.73
N LEU A 159 13.05 7.62 9.00
CA LEU A 159 12.56 6.66 8.00
C LEU A 159 11.09 6.90 7.61
N VAL A 160 10.24 7.28 8.57
CA VAL A 160 8.83 7.65 8.31
C VAL A 160 8.77 8.95 7.52
N ARG A 161 9.63 9.90 7.85
CA ARG A 161 9.78 11.15 7.10
C ARG A 161 10.13 10.90 5.64
N MET A 162 11.13 10.06 5.39
CA MET A 162 11.55 9.68 4.04
C MET A 162 10.45 8.92 3.29
N ALA A 163 9.79 7.97 3.95
CA ALA A 163 8.63 7.26 3.39
C ALA A 163 7.51 8.24 2.98
N GLY A 164 7.25 9.28 3.78
CA GLY A 164 6.29 10.34 3.46
C GLY A 164 6.69 11.11 2.20
N ILE A 165 7.95 11.53 2.09
CA ILE A 165 8.47 12.23 0.90
C ILE A 165 8.33 11.37 -0.36
N PHE A 166 8.67 10.08 -0.28
CA PHE A 166 8.52 9.17 -1.42
C PHE A 166 7.04 8.92 -1.77
N GLY A 167 6.16 8.84 -0.77
CA GLY A 167 4.71 8.80 -0.98
C GLY A 167 4.21 10.01 -1.75
N ILE A 168 4.62 11.23 -1.36
CA ILE A 168 4.32 12.47 -2.10
C ILE A 168 4.83 12.39 -3.54
N GLN A 169 6.05 11.89 -3.76
CA GLN A 169 6.60 11.70 -5.11
C GLN A 169 5.72 10.76 -5.95
N GLY A 170 5.24 9.66 -5.36
CA GLY A 170 4.32 8.73 -6.02
C GLY A 170 2.98 9.38 -6.39
N VAL A 171 2.44 10.24 -5.53
CA VAL A 171 1.24 11.02 -5.83
C VAL A 171 1.48 11.92 -7.03
N VAL A 172 2.53 12.76 -6.97
CA VAL A 172 2.85 13.72 -8.04
C VAL A 172 3.06 12.99 -9.38
N ARG A 173 3.73 11.84 -9.37
CA ARG A 173 3.91 11.02 -10.58
C ARG A 173 2.58 10.62 -11.21
N LYS A 174 1.61 10.17 -10.41
CA LYS A 174 0.29 9.72 -10.89
C LYS A 174 -0.63 10.87 -11.27
N THR A 175 -0.44 12.08 -10.71
CA THR A 175 -1.31 13.23 -10.98
C THR A 175 -0.84 14.11 -12.16
N VAL A 176 0.44 14.07 -12.53
CA VAL A 176 0.99 14.93 -13.61
C VAL A 176 0.72 14.37 -15.03
N GLY A 177 0.38 13.09 -15.15
CA GLY A 177 0.13 12.43 -16.45
C GLY A 177 -1.17 12.84 -17.15
N ASP A 178 -2.22 13.14 -16.39
CA ASP A 178 -3.54 13.48 -16.94
C ASP A 178 -3.83 14.97 -16.79
N GLN A 179 -3.74 15.72 -17.90
CA GLN A 179 -4.03 17.16 -17.96
C GLN A 179 -5.46 17.54 -17.52
N LEU A 180 -6.35 16.56 -17.35
CA LEU A 180 -7.72 16.71 -16.85
C LEU A 180 -7.85 16.62 -15.31
N HIS A 181 -6.78 16.26 -14.58
CA HIS A 181 -6.78 16.08 -13.12
C HIS A 181 -6.24 17.28 -12.33
N LEU A 182 -6.05 18.43 -12.99
CA LEU A 182 -5.68 19.70 -12.33
C LEU A 182 -6.73 20.18 -11.32
N ASP A 183 -7.99 19.76 -11.47
CA ASP A 183 -9.00 20.01 -10.45
C ASP A 183 -8.87 19.06 -9.24
N VAL A 184 -8.14 17.96 -9.32
CA VAL A 184 -8.00 16.99 -8.20
C VAL A 184 -6.85 17.38 -7.29
N VAL A 185 -5.81 17.88 -7.93
CA VAL A 185 -4.86 18.77 -7.33
C VAL A 185 -5.56 20.14 -7.11
N HIS A 186 -6.76 20.15 -6.51
CA HIS A 186 -7.39 21.33 -5.95
C HIS A 186 -6.32 22.07 -5.13
N GLY A 187 -6.28 23.40 -5.20
CA GLY A 187 -5.27 24.22 -4.51
C GLY A 187 -4.94 23.76 -3.08
N SER A 188 -5.94 23.29 -2.32
CA SER A 188 -5.77 22.80 -0.95
C SER A 188 -4.81 21.62 -0.77
N ASN A 189 -4.66 20.74 -1.77
CA ASN A 189 -3.71 19.62 -1.70
C ASN A 189 -2.29 20.10 -1.98
N MET A 190 -2.11 21.03 -2.93
CA MET A 190 -0.81 21.66 -3.20
C MET A 190 -0.34 22.54 -2.03
N ASP A 191 -1.29 23.17 -1.34
CA ASP A 191 -1.03 23.92 -0.10
C ASP A 191 -0.45 23.05 1.01
N LYS A 192 -0.57 21.71 0.91
CA LYS A 192 0.07 20.75 1.83
C LYS A 192 1.36 20.20 1.22
N ILE A 193 1.30 19.75 -0.03
CA ILE A 193 2.43 19.13 -0.73
C ILE A 193 3.62 20.08 -0.84
N ILE A 194 3.40 21.32 -1.29
CA ILE A 194 4.49 22.28 -1.54
C ILE A 194 5.22 22.60 -0.22
N PRO A 195 4.56 23.00 0.88
CA PRO A 195 5.25 23.24 2.15
C PRO A 195 5.96 22.00 2.71
N SER A 196 5.37 20.80 2.60
CA SER A 196 6.03 19.57 3.01
C SER A 196 7.34 19.35 2.24
N LEU A 197 7.34 19.53 0.92
CA LEU A 197 8.55 19.39 0.11
C LEU A 197 9.58 20.48 0.41
N LEU A 198 9.16 21.75 0.51
CA LEU A 198 10.05 22.87 0.84
C LEU A 198 10.70 22.69 2.22
N LEU A 199 9.94 22.28 3.24
CA LEU A 199 10.48 21.96 4.56
C LEU A 199 11.61 20.92 4.44
N ASN A 200 11.43 19.91 3.60
CA ASN A 200 12.41 18.84 3.39
C ASN A 200 13.64 19.27 2.58
N ILE A 201 13.52 20.32 1.77
CA ILE A 201 14.65 20.94 1.05
C ILE A 201 15.41 21.92 1.95
N PHE A 202 14.72 22.63 2.84
CA PHE A 202 15.33 23.67 3.69
C PHE A 202 15.80 23.17 5.05
N SER A 203 15.13 22.17 5.64
CA SER A 203 15.58 21.54 6.91
C SER A 203 16.89 20.76 6.74
N THR A 204 17.31 20.52 5.50
CA THR A 204 18.62 19.93 5.19
C THR A 204 19.72 20.99 5.18
N ALA A 205 20.06 21.54 6.35
CA ALA A 205 21.34 22.23 6.55
C ALA A 205 22.47 21.18 6.69
N PRO A 206 23.74 21.51 6.39
CA PRO A 206 24.48 21.00 5.23
C PRO A 206 25.13 19.63 5.46
N CYS A 207 24.46 18.54 5.07
CA CYS A 207 25.15 17.27 4.78
C CYS A 207 25.70 17.32 3.35
N THR A 208 26.96 16.93 3.16
CA THR A 208 27.69 17.11 1.91
C THR A 208 27.01 16.39 0.73
N ARG A 209 27.17 16.93 -0.48
CA ARG A 209 26.47 16.49 -1.71
C ARG A 209 26.68 15.02 -2.09
N LYS A 210 27.72 14.35 -1.56
CA LYS A 210 27.97 12.91 -1.72
C LYS A 210 27.05 12.05 -0.87
N ASP A 211 26.64 12.52 0.31
CA ASP A 211 25.76 11.78 1.23
C ASP A 211 24.30 11.72 0.72
N ARG A 212 23.91 12.59 -0.22
CA ARG A 212 22.54 12.69 -0.74
C ARG A 212 22.14 11.57 -1.71
N CYS A 213 23.04 11.17 -2.62
CA CYS A 213 22.79 10.02 -3.50
C CYS A 213 22.96 8.68 -2.76
N LEU A 214 23.82 8.67 -1.75
CA LEU A 214 24.00 7.53 -0.86
C LEU A 214 22.79 7.40 0.07
N SER A 215 22.21 8.45 0.67
CA SER A 215 21.10 8.30 1.62
C SER A 215 19.76 7.97 0.98
N LEU A 216 19.44 8.39 -0.24
CA LEU A 216 18.18 8.00 -0.90
C LEU A 216 18.25 6.56 -1.46
N ARG A 217 19.42 6.14 -1.98
CA ARG A 217 19.65 4.74 -2.37
C ARG A 217 19.81 3.85 -1.15
N HIS A 218 20.57 4.26 -0.14
CA HIS A 218 20.68 3.55 1.14
C HIS A 218 19.39 3.58 1.94
N ALA A 219 18.54 4.60 1.87
CA ALA A 219 17.22 4.56 2.50
C ALA A 219 16.25 3.71 1.69
N SER A 220 16.35 3.64 0.37
CA SER A 220 15.60 2.65 -0.41
C SER A 220 16.06 1.23 -0.09
N ILE A 221 17.37 1.03 0.11
CA ILE A 221 18.00 -0.23 0.54
C ILE A 221 17.72 -0.53 2.01
N GLU A 222 17.66 0.46 2.91
CA GLU A 222 17.33 0.32 4.34
C GLU A 222 15.82 0.15 4.51
N ILE A 223 14.98 0.78 3.70
CA ILE A 223 13.53 0.50 3.66
C ILE A 223 13.30 -0.91 3.13
N ALA A 224 14.04 -1.33 2.09
CA ALA A 224 14.00 -2.70 1.60
C ALA A 224 14.59 -3.71 2.60
N SER A 225 15.66 -3.35 3.30
CA SER A 225 16.36 -4.18 4.30
C SER A 225 15.58 -4.23 5.62
N TYR A 226 14.95 -3.15 6.07
CA TYR A 226 14.10 -3.10 7.27
C TYR A 226 12.83 -3.93 7.06
N ALA A 227 12.26 -3.92 5.85
CA ALA A 227 11.17 -4.82 5.47
C ALA A 227 11.66 -6.28 5.32
N ASN A 228 12.91 -6.51 4.91
CA ASN A 228 13.47 -7.86 4.80
C ASN A 228 14.01 -8.44 6.13
N CYS A 229 14.48 -7.64 7.08
CA CYS A 229 15.09 -8.12 8.33
C CYS A 229 14.09 -8.29 9.47
N ARG A 230 12.87 -7.71 9.39
CA ARG A 230 11.83 -7.89 10.40
C ARG A 230 10.79 -8.94 10.04
N PHE A 231 10.73 -9.34 8.78
CA PHE A 231 9.70 -10.24 8.26
C PHE A 231 10.29 -11.53 7.66
N TRP A 232 11.62 -11.73 7.78
CA TRP A 232 12.36 -12.95 7.45
C TRP A 232 13.32 -13.33 8.57
#